data_AF-A0A945ZAT4-F1
#
_entry.id   AF-A0A945ZAT4-F1
#
_cell.length_a   1.000
_cell.length_b   1.000
_cell.length_c   1.000
_cell.angle_alpha   90.00
_cell.angle_beta   90.00
_cell.angle_gamma   90.00
#
_symmetry.space_group_name_H-M   'P 1'
#
loop_
_entity.id
_entity.type
_entity.pdbx_description
1 polymer ?
#
loop_
_entity_poly.entity_id
_entity_poly.type
_entity_poly.pdbx_seq_one_letter_code
_entity_poly.pdbx_strand_id
1 'polypeptide(L)'
;MRGREELEQFNVTKHIAKEFSRFLNNVRNEEVDFLGSFLIENEWEAHIEDAREVIQSLDIAGYVIVPRDPTDEMINSADRGMGEGLMGQRGAASYITVVFEGMLASWVDTHNPNLILDIISMALSRASAPASKRDSSMYDSSFQRFRRHSQEMVAGLDKSGQLIVPDEATPEMVAAGVHSTAEISTNTSSKIGADPAYLASVYTNMVAARPKD
;
A
#
# COMPACT_ATOMS: atom_id res chain seq x y z
N MET A 1 4.03 -32.12 16.59
CA MET A 1 3.79 -30.67 16.68
C MET A 1 4.55 -30.03 15.53
N ARG A 2 3.88 -29.71 14.41
CA ARG A 2 4.50 -28.91 13.35
C ARG A 2 4.49 -27.48 13.83
N GLY A 3 5.67 -26.87 13.98
CA GLY A 3 5.79 -25.44 14.19
C GLY A 3 5.02 -24.74 13.09
N ARG A 4 4.06 -23.91 13.48
CA ARG A 4 3.64 -22.83 12.61
C ARG A 4 4.91 -22.02 12.38
N GLU A 5 5.45 -22.04 11.17
CA GLU A 5 6.27 -20.92 10.73
C GLU A 5 5.42 -19.68 11.04
N GLU A 6 5.92 -18.80 11.91
CA GLU A 6 5.36 -17.47 12.01
C GLU A 6 5.33 -16.94 10.58
N LEU A 7 4.14 -16.68 10.05
CA LEU A 7 4.00 -16.02 8.76
C LEU A 7 4.80 -14.73 8.87
N GLU A 8 5.96 -14.69 8.23
CA GLU A 8 6.85 -13.54 8.25
C GLU A 8 6.00 -12.35 7.84
N GLN A 9 5.84 -11.37 8.74
CA GLN A 9 5.03 -10.19 8.47
C GLN A 9 5.57 -9.54 7.19
N PHE A 10 4.69 -9.27 6.24
CA PHE A 10 5.09 -8.68 4.96
C PHE A 10 5.84 -7.37 5.23
N ASN A 11 7.11 -7.32 4.80
CA ASN A 11 7.93 -6.12 4.91
C ASN A 11 7.97 -5.44 3.54
N VAL A 12 7.38 -4.25 3.45
CA VAL A 12 7.19 -3.52 2.20
C VAL A 12 8.54 -3.09 1.64
N THR A 13 9.44 -2.61 2.48
CA THR A 13 10.81 -2.25 2.11
C THR A 13 11.55 -3.45 1.49
N LYS A 14 11.50 -4.63 2.11
CA LYS A 14 12.10 -5.88 1.60
C LYS A 14 11.48 -6.26 0.25
N HIS A 15 10.17 -6.15 0.10
CA HIS A 15 9.50 -6.46 -1.16
C HIS A 15 9.95 -5.53 -2.29
N ILE A 16 9.91 -4.21 -2.06
CA ILE A 16 10.33 -3.21 -3.04
C ILE A 16 11.80 -3.40 -3.40
N ALA A 17 12.68 -3.65 -2.42
CA ALA A 17 14.10 -3.90 -2.66
C ALA A 17 14.33 -5.15 -3.53
N LYS A 18 13.57 -6.23 -3.30
CA LYS A 18 13.62 -7.44 -4.15
C LYS A 18 13.13 -7.17 -5.57
N GLU A 19 12.10 -6.34 -5.74
CA GLU A 19 11.64 -5.91 -7.06
C GLU A 19 12.67 -5.02 -7.79
N PHE A 20 13.39 -4.17 -7.06
CA PHE A 20 14.52 -3.41 -7.61
C PHE A 20 15.63 -4.34 -8.12
N SER A 21 16.02 -5.36 -7.34
CA SER A 21 16.98 -6.36 -7.78
C SER A 21 16.50 -7.14 -9.01
N ARG A 22 15.22 -7.54 -9.05
CA ARG A 22 14.61 -8.20 -10.22
C ARG A 22 14.76 -7.34 -11.47
N PHE A 23 14.38 -6.08 -11.34
CA PHE A 23 14.47 -5.12 -12.42
C PHE A 23 15.92 -4.92 -12.90
N LEU A 24 16.86 -4.67 -12.00
CA LEU A 24 18.26 -4.42 -12.37
C LEU A 24 18.92 -5.66 -13.00
N ASN A 25 18.57 -6.86 -12.53
CA ASN A 25 19.04 -8.10 -13.13
C ASN A 25 18.47 -8.31 -14.54
N ASN A 26 17.18 -8.03 -14.76
CA ASN A 26 16.58 -8.09 -16.09
C ASN A 26 17.17 -7.07 -17.06
N VAL A 27 17.47 -5.85 -16.60
CA VAL A 27 18.10 -4.80 -17.42
C VAL A 27 19.55 -5.15 -17.76
N ARG A 28 20.28 -5.85 -16.88
CA ARG A 28 21.67 -6.25 -17.11
C ARG A 28 21.82 -7.47 -18.01
N ASN A 29 20.88 -8.42 -17.95
CA ASN A 29 21.07 -9.74 -18.58
C ASN A 29 20.27 -9.97 -19.87
N GLU A 30 19.40 -9.04 -20.28
CA GLU A 30 18.51 -9.16 -21.47
C GLU A 30 17.59 -10.41 -21.52
N GLU A 31 17.76 -11.39 -20.61
CA GLU A 31 16.93 -12.58 -20.39
C GLU A 31 16.64 -12.80 -18.88
N VAL A 32 15.46 -13.37 -18.57
CA VAL A 32 15.09 -13.80 -17.21
C VAL A 32 15.79 -15.12 -16.92
N ASP A 33 17.04 -15.03 -16.44
CA ASP A 33 17.83 -16.22 -16.13
C ASP A 33 17.36 -16.84 -14.78
N PHE A 34 17.23 -18.17 -14.73
CA PHE A 34 16.77 -18.90 -13.54
C PHE A 34 17.74 -18.69 -12.35
N LEU A 35 19.02 -18.45 -12.64
CA LEU A 35 20.05 -18.03 -11.68
C LEU A 35 19.82 -16.62 -11.11
N GLY A 36 19.06 -15.77 -11.82
CA GLY A 36 18.68 -14.42 -11.37
C GLY A 36 17.84 -14.45 -10.10
N SER A 37 16.95 -15.45 -9.94
CA SER A 37 16.14 -15.62 -8.71
C SER A 37 16.99 -15.87 -7.46
N PHE A 38 18.09 -16.61 -7.59
CA PHE A 38 19.04 -16.86 -6.51
C PHE A 38 19.94 -15.64 -6.22
N LEU A 39 20.29 -14.87 -7.27
CA LEU A 39 21.01 -13.61 -7.11
C LEU A 39 20.16 -12.55 -6.40
N ILE A 40 18.86 -12.45 -6.71
CA ILE A 40 17.94 -11.51 -6.05
C ILE A 40 17.90 -11.70 -4.54
N GLU A 41 17.82 -12.93 -4.04
CA GLU A 41 17.81 -13.21 -2.60
C GLU A 41 19.14 -12.82 -1.90
N ASN A 42 20.24 -12.72 -2.65
CA ASN A 42 21.55 -12.31 -2.13
C ASN A 42 21.88 -10.82 -2.37
N GLU A 43 21.19 -10.15 -3.30
CA GLU A 43 21.52 -8.79 -3.74
C GLU A 43 20.52 -7.71 -3.30
N TRP A 44 19.31 -8.09 -2.88
CA TRP A 44 18.26 -7.13 -2.51
C TRP A 44 18.64 -6.21 -1.35
N GLU A 45 19.50 -6.66 -0.44
CA GLU A 45 19.97 -5.85 0.69
C GLU A 45 20.68 -4.56 0.23
N ALA A 46 21.34 -4.59 -0.93
CA ALA A 46 21.99 -3.42 -1.52
C ALA A 46 20.99 -2.34 -1.99
N HIS A 47 19.71 -2.69 -2.15
CA HIS A 47 18.65 -1.81 -2.64
C HIS A 47 17.65 -1.39 -1.55
N ILE A 48 17.93 -1.68 -0.28
CA ILE A 48 17.08 -1.25 0.85
C ILE A 48 16.94 0.28 0.88
N GLU A 49 18.03 1.03 0.66
CA GLU A 49 17.98 2.49 0.67
C GLU A 49 17.17 3.05 -0.51
N ASP A 50 17.31 2.48 -1.71
CA ASP A 50 16.48 2.88 -2.86
C ASP A 50 14.99 2.55 -2.60
N ALA A 51 14.69 1.43 -1.95
CA ALA A 51 13.32 1.08 -1.55
C ALA A 51 12.74 2.04 -0.50
N ARG A 52 13.55 2.46 0.49
CA ARG A 52 13.17 3.48 1.48
C ARG A 52 12.92 4.84 0.83
N GLU A 53 13.74 5.24 -0.14
CA GLU A 53 13.53 6.48 -0.91
C GLU A 53 12.17 6.44 -1.66
N VAL A 54 11.77 5.29 -2.20
CA VAL A 54 10.44 5.12 -2.84
C VAL A 54 9.34 5.32 -1.82
N ILE A 55 9.40 4.64 -0.67
CA ILE A 55 8.38 4.74 0.38
C ILE A 55 8.29 6.18 0.88
N GLN A 56 9.42 6.83 1.13
CA GLN A 56 9.45 8.23 1.53
C GLN A 56 8.87 9.17 0.46
N SER A 57 9.12 8.89 -0.82
CA SER A 57 8.57 9.68 -1.93
C SER A 57 7.05 9.51 -2.04
N LEU A 58 6.53 8.31 -1.76
CA LEU A 58 5.10 8.06 -1.65
C LEU A 58 4.50 8.85 -0.47
N ASP A 59 5.12 8.78 0.71
CA ASP A 59 4.66 9.50 1.91
C ASP A 59 4.63 11.02 1.66
N ILE A 60 5.66 11.59 1.02
CA ILE A 60 5.71 13.03 0.66
C ILE A 60 4.59 13.41 -0.33
N ALA A 61 4.22 12.48 -1.21
CA ALA A 61 3.15 12.67 -2.18
C ALA A 61 1.75 12.44 -1.60
N GLY A 62 1.62 12.15 -0.30
CA GLY A 62 0.35 11.87 0.37
C GLY A 62 -0.14 10.44 0.14
N TYR A 63 0.76 9.50 -0.11
CA TYR A 63 0.44 8.08 -0.27
C TYR A 63 1.12 7.22 0.79
N VAL A 64 0.44 6.16 1.18
CA VAL A 64 0.91 5.18 2.15
C VAL A 64 0.60 3.77 1.65
N ILE A 65 1.36 2.78 2.12
CA ILE A 65 1.14 1.39 1.78
C ILE A 65 0.43 0.70 2.95
N VAL A 66 -0.74 0.12 2.70
CA VAL A 66 -1.57 -0.56 3.70
C VAL A 66 -1.89 -1.99 3.28
N PRO A 67 -2.07 -2.91 4.24
CA PRO A 67 -2.59 -4.23 3.89
C PRO A 67 -4.04 -4.11 3.44
N ARG A 68 -4.40 -4.89 2.42
CA ARG A 68 -5.77 -5.00 1.91
C ARG A 68 -6.72 -5.52 2.98
N ASP A 69 -6.27 -6.53 3.71
CA ASP A 69 -6.97 -7.09 4.86
C ASP A 69 -6.43 -6.40 6.13
N PRO A 70 -7.27 -5.65 6.88
CA PRO A 70 -6.79 -4.90 8.02
C PRO A 70 -6.34 -5.82 9.15
N THR A 71 -5.24 -5.46 9.83
CA THR A 71 -4.76 -6.20 11.00
C THR A 71 -5.62 -5.95 12.22
N ASP A 72 -5.54 -6.83 13.21
CA ASP A 72 -6.22 -6.64 14.50
C ASP A 72 -5.83 -5.29 15.15
N GLU A 73 -4.58 -4.85 14.99
CA GLU A 73 -4.11 -3.56 15.50
C GLU A 73 -4.79 -2.38 14.81
N MET A 74 -4.94 -2.44 13.47
CA MET A 74 -5.66 -1.42 12.70
C MET A 74 -7.13 -1.35 13.14
N ILE A 75 -7.80 -2.51 13.27
CA ILE A 75 -9.19 -2.59 13.70
C ILE A 75 -9.35 -2.01 15.12
N ASN A 76 -8.48 -2.41 16.05
CA ASN A 76 -8.52 -1.92 17.43
C ASN A 76 -8.23 -0.41 17.51
N SER A 77 -7.41 0.14 16.63
CA SER A 77 -7.14 1.59 16.56
C SER A 77 -8.39 2.38 16.15
N ALA A 78 -9.14 1.87 15.18
CA ALA A 78 -10.42 2.47 14.80
C ALA A 78 -11.48 2.35 15.91
N ASP A 79 -11.53 1.20 16.60
CA ASP A 79 -12.50 0.94 17.67
C ASP A 79 -12.27 1.85 18.90
N ARG A 80 -11.02 2.22 19.23
CA ARG A 80 -10.72 3.18 20.31
C ARG A 80 -11.29 4.59 20.07
N GLY A 81 -11.64 4.93 18.83
CA GLY A 81 -12.36 6.16 18.50
C GLY A 81 -13.85 6.10 18.82
N MET A 82 -14.42 4.89 18.98
CA MET A 82 -15.77 4.69 19.47
C MET A 82 -15.77 4.79 20.99
N GLY A 83 -16.40 5.84 21.53
CA GLY A 83 -16.76 5.86 22.95
C GLY A 83 -17.46 4.55 23.32
N GLU A 84 -17.00 3.90 24.40
CA GLU A 84 -17.47 2.60 24.86
C GLU A 84 -19.00 2.44 24.69
N GLY A 85 -19.44 1.52 23.81
CA GLY A 85 -20.76 0.90 23.97
C GLY A 85 -21.75 0.86 22.79
N LEU A 86 -21.37 1.03 21.52
CA LEU A 86 -22.36 0.97 20.42
C LEU A 86 -22.46 -0.38 19.68
N MET A 87 -21.46 -1.26 19.73
CA MET A 87 -21.56 -2.64 19.24
C MET A 87 -20.74 -3.57 20.13
N GLY A 88 -21.19 -4.82 20.33
CA GLY A 88 -20.32 -5.83 20.95
C GLY A 88 -19.02 -5.96 20.14
N GLN A 89 -17.86 -6.18 20.80
CA GLN A 89 -16.53 -6.14 20.18
C GLN A 89 -16.43 -6.83 18.79
N ARG A 90 -17.13 -7.96 18.59
CA ARG A 90 -17.15 -8.67 17.30
C ARG A 90 -17.95 -7.96 16.20
N GLY A 91 -19.04 -7.27 16.54
CA GLY A 91 -19.85 -6.51 15.59
C GLY A 91 -19.15 -5.23 15.12
N ALA A 92 -18.44 -4.55 16.03
CA ALA A 92 -17.62 -3.39 15.72
C ALA A 92 -16.49 -3.72 14.73
N ALA A 93 -15.75 -4.81 15.00
CA ALA A 93 -14.68 -5.27 14.12
C ALA A 93 -15.19 -5.60 12.71
N SER A 94 -16.27 -6.39 12.59
CA SER A 94 -16.88 -6.73 11.30
C SER A 94 -17.32 -5.49 10.53
N TYR A 95 -17.89 -4.51 11.21
CA TYR A 95 -18.32 -3.26 10.59
C TYR A 95 -17.12 -2.43 10.08
N ILE A 96 -16.09 -2.25 10.93
CA ILE A 96 -14.88 -1.49 10.59
C ILE A 96 -14.19 -2.11 9.36
N THR A 97 -14.04 -3.43 9.33
CA THR A 97 -13.44 -4.15 8.22
C THR A 97 -14.18 -3.91 6.90
N VAL A 98 -15.51 -4.10 6.89
CA VAL A 98 -16.31 -3.93 5.66
C VAL A 98 -16.27 -2.49 5.14
N VAL A 99 -16.32 -1.51 6.03
CA VAL A 99 -16.20 -0.09 5.66
C VAL A 99 -14.85 0.20 5.04
N PHE A 100 -13.77 -0.25 5.69
CA PHE A 100 -12.41 -0.03 5.23
C PHE A 100 -12.19 -0.70 3.86
N GLU A 101 -12.62 -1.94 3.70
CA GLU A 101 -12.56 -2.64 2.41
C GLU A 101 -13.34 -1.92 1.31
N GLY A 102 -14.54 -1.39 1.61
CA GLY A 102 -15.33 -0.60 0.67
C GLY A 102 -14.64 0.69 0.23
N MET A 103 -14.01 1.40 1.18
CA MET A 103 -13.19 2.58 0.89
C MET A 103 -12.00 2.25 -0.01
N LEU A 104 -11.28 1.18 0.31
CA LEU A 104 -10.12 0.72 -0.45
C LEU A 104 -10.49 0.29 -1.87
N ALA A 105 -11.59 -0.45 -2.03
CA ALA A 105 -12.09 -0.86 -3.34
C ALA A 105 -12.42 0.38 -4.20
N SER A 106 -13.11 1.36 -3.63
CA SER A 106 -13.42 2.60 -4.35
C SER A 106 -12.17 3.36 -4.77
N TRP A 107 -11.13 3.42 -3.94
CA TRP A 107 -9.85 4.01 -4.32
C TRP A 107 -9.24 3.29 -5.51
N VAL A 108 -9.12 1.96 -5.43
CA VAL A 108 -8.54 1.13 -6.50
C VAL A 108 -9.27 1.36 -7.83
N ASP A 109 -10.59 1.46 -7.81
CA ASP A 109 -11.41 1.62 -9.01
C ASP A 109 -11.36 3.02 -9.63
N THR A 110 -11.10 4.07 -8.83
CA THR A 110 -11.27 5.47 -9.27
C THR A 110 -9.96 6.24 -9.39
N HIS A 111 -8.90 5.81 -8.71
CA HIS A 111 -7.66 6.56 -8.68
C HIS A 111 -6.94 6.58 -10.02
N ASN A 112 -6.24 7.68 -10.28
CA ASN A 112 -5.30 7.76 -11.38
C ASN A 112 -3.91 7.28 -10.89
N PRO A 113 -3.40 6.13 -11.36
CA PRO A 113 -2.13 5.60 -10.87
C PRO A 113 -0.90 6.36 -11.39
N ASN A 114 -1.06 7.34 -12.28
CA ASN A 114 0.05 7.98 -12.98
C ASN A 114 1.10 8.56 -12.04
N LEU A 115 0.70 9.24 -10.96
CA LEU A 115 1.65 9.83 -10.01
C LEU A 115 2.45 8.75 -9.27
N ILE A 116 1.77 7.69 -8.80
CA ILE A 116 2.42 6.53 -8.16
C ILE A 116 3.42 5.88 -9.11
N LEU A 117 3.01 5.66 -10.36
CA LEU A 117 3.88 5.07 -11.39
C LEU A 117 5.08 5.96 -11.71
N ASP A 118 4.87 7.27 -11.81
CA ASP A 118 5.95 8.22 -12.09
C ASP A 118 6.96 8.28 -10.92
N ILE A 119 6.50 8.22 -9.66
CA ILE A 119 7.37 8.12 -8.47
C ILE A 119 8.28 6.88 -8.54
N ILE A 120 7.68 5.71 -8.76
CA ILE A 120 8.43 4.45 -8.84
C ILE A 120 9.38 4.47 -10.05
N SER A 121 8.90 4.94 -11.20
CA SER A 121 9.71 5.02 -12.43
C SER A 121 10.92 5.95 -12.28
N MET A 122 10.75 7.08 -11.59
CA MET A 122 11.85 7.99 -11.27
C MET A 122 12.88 7.33 -10.36
N ALA A 123 12.44 6.57 -9.35
CA ALA A 123 13.34 5.83 -8.47
C ALA A 123 14.12 4.74 -9.23
N LEU A 124 13.46 3.97 -10.10
CA LEU A 124 14.11 2.98 -10.97
C LEU A 124 15.12 3.64 -11.93
N SER A 125 14.81 4.83 -12.43
CA SER A 125 15.75 5.60 -13.26
C SER A 125 17.03 5.98 -12.50
N ARG A 126 16.89 6.44 -11.26
CA ARG A 126 18.03 6.78 -10.40
C ARG A 126 18.87 5.55 -10.04
N ALA A 127 18.22 4.43 -9.74
CA ALA A 127 18.90 3.17 -9.42
C ALA A 127 19.65 2.60 -10.63
N SER A 128 19.08 2.71 -11.83
CA SER A 128 19.72 2.23 -13.07
C SER A 128 20.87 3.09 -13.57
N ALA A 129 20.97 4.36 -13.14
CA ALA A 129 22.06 5.27 -13.51
C ALA A 129 22.62 6.04 -12.29
N PRO A 130 23.40 5.40 -11.39
CA PRO A 130 23.88 6.03 -10.16
C PRO A 130 24.72 7.30 -10.40
N ALA A 131 25.42 7.37 -11.54
CA ALA A 131 26.27 8.51 -11.90
C ALA A 131 25.49 9.81 -12.17
N SER A 132 24.20 9.72 -12.52
CA SER A 132 23.34 10.89 -12.77
C SER A 132 22.68 11.45 -11.50
N LYS A 133 22.84 10.80 -10.32
CA LYS A 133 22.34 11.31 -9.03
C LYS A 133 22.89 12.72 -8.69
N ARG A 134 23.97 13.18 -9.34
CA ARG A 134 24.58 14.52 -9.13
C ARG A 134 23.93 15.68 -9.90
N ASP A 135 23.18 15.42 -10.96
CA ASP A 135 22.54 16.46 -11.78
C ASP A 135 21.03 16.53 -11.50
N SER A 136 20.67 17.00 -10.30
CA SER A 136 19.29 17.14 -9.85
C SER A 136 18.48 18.25 -10.54
N SER A 137 19.07 18.97 -11.50
CA SER A 137 18.44 20.12 -12.18
C SER A 137 17.84 19.82 -13.55
N MET A 138 17.95 18.58 -14.06
CA MET A 138 17.35 18.19 -15.33
C MET A 138 16.23 17.16 -15.11
N TYR A 139 15.01 17.55 -15.45
CA TYR A 139 13.86 16.65 -15.54
C TYR A 139 14.09 15.69 -16.72
N ASP A 140 14.78 14.57 -16.47
CA ASP A 140 15.06 13.59 -17.50
C ASP A 140 13.82 12.74 -17.76
N SER A 141 13.12 12.97 -18.88
CA SER A 141 11.96 12.20 -19.31
C SER A 141 12.26 10.71 -19.54
N SER A 142 13.52 10.28 -19.45
CA SER A 142 13.94 8.88 -19.57
C SER A 142 13.26 7.94 -18.58
N PHE A 143 12.75 8.44 -17.44
CA PHE A 143 12.06 7.58 -16.47
C PHE A 143 10.79 6.91 -17.04
N GLN A 144 10.15 7.50 -18.04
CA GLN A 144 8.96 6.92 -18.68
C GLN A 144 9.22 5.55 -19.31
N ARG A 145 10.48 5.21 -19.64
CA ARG A 145 10.84 3.87 -20.13
C ARG A 145 10.67 2.78 -19.07
N PHE A 146 10.63 3.15 -17.80
CA PHE A 146 10.45 2.23 -16.67
C PHE A 146 9.00 2.06 -16.23
N ARG A 147 8.06 2.75 -16.91
CA ARG A 147 6.63 2.72 -16.57
C ARG A 147 6.04 1.31 -16.52
N ARG A 148 6.45 0.43 -17.45
CA ARG A 148 6.01 -0.98 -17.45
C ARG A 148 6.45 -1.71 -16.18
N HIS A 149 7.69 -1.53 -15.77
CA HIS A 149 8.20 -2.15 -14.54
C HIS A 149 7.55 -1.55 -13.30
N SER A 150 7.28 -0.24 -13.27
CA SER A 150 6.50 0.37 -12.19
C SER A 150 5.09 -0.23 -12.08
N GLN A 151 4.43 -0.52 -13.19
CA GLN A 151 3.13 -1.23 -13.19
C GLN A 151 3.27 -2.65 -12.65
N GLU A 152 4.32 -3.37 -13.05
CA GLU A 152 4.61 -4.73 -12.55
C GLU A 152 4.89 -4.71 -11.04
N MET A 153 5.59 -3.70 -10.52
CA MET A 153 5.84 -3.52 -9.09
C MET A 153 4.58 -3.22 -8.29
N VAL A 154 3.72 -2.31 -8.76
CA VAL A 154 2.43 -2.03 -8.11
C VAL A 154 1.56 -3.29 -8.11
N ALA A 155 1.49 -4.01 -9.23
CA ALA A 155 0.77 -5.28 -9.30
C ALA A 155 1.39 -6.37 -8.40
N GLY A 156 2.70 -6.31 -8.15
CA GLY A 156 3.41 -7.16 -7.20
C GLY A 156 2.97 -6.90 -5.74
N LEU A 157 2.88 -5.62 -5.37
CA LEU A 157 2.32 -5.20 -4.08
C LEU A 157 0.87 -5.67 -3.94
N ASP A 158 0.02 -5.43 -4.94
CA ASP A 158 -1.39 -5.84 -4.92
C ASP A 158 -1.54 -7.36 -4.73
N LYS A 159 -0.74 -8.16 -5.44
CA LYS A 159 -0.72 -9.63 -5.32
C LYS A 159 -0.24 -10.10 -3.95
N SER A 160 0.59 -9.32 -3.28
CA SER A 160 1.05 -9.60 -1.91
C SER A 160 0.05 -9.15 -0.83
N GLY A 161 -1.10 -8.59 -1.24
CA GLY A 161 -2.12 -8.09 -0.33
C GLY A 161 -1.79 -6.71 0.25
N GLN A 162 -0.93 -5.92 -0.43
CA GLN A 162 -0.64 -4.53 -0.07
C GLN A 162 -1.20 -3.59 -1.12
N LEU A 163 -1.71 -2.44 -0.70
CA LEU A 163 -2.26 -1.42 -1.59
C LEU A 163 -1.61 -0.07 -1.30
N ILE A 164 -1.32 0.69 -2.35
CA ILE A 164 -0.91 2.09 -2.24
C ILE A 164 -2.18 2.94 -2.21
N VAL A 165 -2.39 3.67 -1.12
CA VAL A 165 -3.62 4.43 -0.82
C VAL A 165 -3.24 5.84 -0.37
N PRO A 166 -4.15 6.83 -0.44
CA PRO A 166 -3.86 8.15 0.12
C PRO A 166 -3.70 8.09 1.65
N ASP A 167 -2.96 9.02 2.23
CA ASP A 167 -2.83 9.14 3.69
C ASP A 167 -4.14 9.60 4.37
N GLU A 168 -4.95 10.37 3.63
CA GLU A 168 -6.30 10.80 4.01
C GLU A 168 -7.38 10.24 3.09
N ALA A 169 -8.56 9.93 3.63
CA ALA A 169 -9.66 9.39 2.84
C ALA A 169 -10.19 10.43 1.83
N THR A 170 -10.30 10.06 0.55
CA THR A 170 -10.94 10.94 -0.44
C THR A 170 -12.47 10.97 -0.25
N PRO A 171 -13.17 11.99 -0.79
CA PRO A 171 -14.63 12.04 -0.76
C PRO A 171 -15.29 10.79 -1.36
N GLU A 172 -14.73 10.23 -2.42
CA GLU A 172 -15.22 9.01 -3.08
C GLU A 172 -15.09 7.80 -2.17
N MET A 173 -13.95 7.65 -1.50
CA MET A 173 -13.72 6.59 -0.52
C MET A 173 -14.74 6.68 0.61
N VAL A 174 -14.92 7.87 1.19
CA VAL A 174 -15.89 8.08 2.28
C VAL A 174 -17.31 7.76 1.80
N ALA A 175 -17.69 8.19 0.60
CA ALA A 175 -19.01 7.87 0.04
C ALA A 175 -19.21 6.36 -0.16
N ALA A 176 -18.18 5.64 -0.62
CA ALA A 176 -18.21 4.19 -0.72
C ALA A 176 -18.33 3.51 0.64
N GLY A 177 -17.60 4.00 1.64
CA GLY A 177 -17.76 3.57 3.03
C GLY A 177 -19.20 3.75 3.51
N VAL A 178 -19.81 4.92 3.29
CA VAL A 178 -21.22 5.17 3.65
C VAL A 178 -22.14 4.17 2.93
N HIS A 179 -21.88 3.89 1.65
CA HIS A 179 -22.66 2.90 0.89
C HIS A 179 -22.56 1.49 1.50
N SER A 180 -21.36 1.03 1.83
CA SER A 180 -21.14 -0.25 2.51
C SER A 180 -21.88 -0.33 3.85
N THR A 181 -22.00 0.78 4.58
CA THR A 181 -22.79 0.82 5.82
C THR A 181 -24.30 0.80 5.58
N ALA A 182 -24.77 1.40 4.48
CA ALA A 182 -26.18 1.35 4.09
C ALA A 182 -26.62 -0.08 3.78
N GLU A 183 -25.77 -0.87 3.10
CA GLU A 183 -26.00 -2.30 2.84
C GLU A 183 -26.04 -3.14 4.13
N ILE A 184 -25.28 -2.77 5.16
CA ILE A 184 -25.35 -3.42 6.48
C ILE A 184 -26.63 -3.00 7.23
N SER A 185 -27.03 -1.73 7.12
CA SER A 185 -28.17 -1.15 7.86
C SER A 185 -29.53 -1.71 7.43
N THR A 186 -29.67 -2.19 6.19
CA THR A 186 -30.88 -2.87 5.72
C THR A 186 -31.14 -4.18 6.47
N ASN A 187 -30.11 -4.74 7.13
CA ASN A 187 -30.22 -5.93 7.97
C ASN A 187 -30.23 -5.62 9.49
N THR A 188 -29.78 -4.45 9.95
CA THR A 188 -29.77 -4.11 11.39
C THR A 188 -29.80 -2.59 11.60
N SER A 189 -30.80 -2.09 12.32
CA SER A 189 -31.05 -0.66 12.51
C SER A 189 -29.97 0.06 13.32
N SER A 190 -29.05 0.78 12.68
CA SER A 190 -28.29 1.85 13.36
C SER A 190 -27.90 2.94 12.37
N LYS A 191 -28.27 4.20 12.67
CA LYS A 191 -28.02 5.39 11.82
C LYS A 191 -26.69 6.09 12.12
N ILE A 192 -25.99 5.69 13.19
CA ILE A 192 -24.73 6.34 13.63
C ILE A 192 -23.55 5.93 12.74
N GLY A 193 -23.56 4.70 12.21
CA GLY A 193 -22.49 4.18 11.36
C GLY A 193 -22.45 4.72 9.93
N ALA A 194 -23.28 5.69 9.55
CA ALA A 194 -23.29 6.24 8.18
C ALA A 194 -22.77 7.69 8.10
N ASP A 195 -22.23 8.23 9.20
CA ASP A 195 -21.70 9.59 9.23
C ASP A 195 -20.35 9.68 8.48
N PRO A 196 -20.25 10.48 7.40
CA PRO A 196 -19.01 10.66 6.63
C PRO A 196 -17.80 11.08 7.47
N ALA A 197 -18.00 11.94 8.48
CA ALA A 197 -16.90 12.43 9.31
C ALA A 197 -16.34 11.32 10.20
N TYR A 198 -17.22 10.48 10.73
CA TYR A 198 -16.84 9.29 11.47
C TYR A 198 -16.11 8.28 10.60
N LEU A 199 -16.60 8.01 9.39
CA LEU A 199 -15.97 7.09 8.44
C LEU A 199 -14.57 7.56 8.02
N ALA A 200 -14.38 8.86 7.79
CA ALA A 200 -13.05 9.42 7.55
C ALA A 200 -12.11 9.17 8.75
N SER A 201 -12.60 9.34 9.99
CA SER A 201 -11.80 9.08 11.19
C SER A 201 -11.42 7.59 11.36
N VAL A 202 -12.32 6.67 10.99
CA VAL A 202 -12.03 5.23 10.97
C VAL A 202 -10.86 4.95 10.04
N TYR A 203 -10.93 5.46 8.81
CA TYR A 203 -9.84 5.31 7.84
C TYR A 203 -8.51 5.84 8.36
N THR A 204 -8.48 7.09 8.83
CA THR A 204 -7.26 7.73 9.35
C THR A 204 -6.65 6.95 10.50
N ASN A 205 -7.47 6.45 11.44
CA ASN A 205 -7.00 5.68 12.59
C ASN A 205 -6.43 4.31 12.18
N MET A 206 -7.01 3.66 11.16
CA MET A 206 -6.51 2.40 10.62
C MET A 206 -5.20 2.61 9.86
N VAL A 207 -5.13 3.60 8.99
CA VAL A 207 -3.93 3.96 8.24
C VAL A 207 -2.76 4.33 9.17
N ALA A 208 -3.04 5.04 10.26
CA ALA A 208 -2.03 5.39 11.27
C ALA A 208 -1.51 4.17 12.05
N ALA A 209 -2.34 3.14 12.23
CA ALA A 209 -2.03 1.89 12.93
C ALA A 209 -1.58 0.75 12.00
N ARG A 210 -1.33 1.05 10.72
CA ARG A 210 -0.77 0.06 9.79
C ARG A 210 0.57 -0.47 10.30
N PRO A 211 0.94 -1.71 9.96
CA PRO A 211 2.30 -2.21 10.18
C PRO A 211 3.32 -1.23 9.63
N LYS A 212 4.29 -0.84 10.45
CA LYS A 212 5.44 -0.05 10.02
C LYS A 212 6.58 -0.99 9.67
N ASP A 213 7.29 -0.67 8.59
CA ASP A 213 8.51 -1.35 8.17
C ASP A 213 9.71 -1.10 9.10
#